data_AF-A0A935MN30-F1
#
_entry.id   AF-A0A935MN30-F1
#
_cell.length_a   1.000
_cell.length_b   1.000
_cell.length_c   1.000
_cell.angle_alpha   90.00
_cell.angle_beta   90.00
_cell.angle_gamma   90.00
#
_symmetry.space_group_name_H-M   'P 1'
#
loop_
_entity.id
_entity.type
_entity.pdbx_description
1 polymer ?
#
loop_
_entity_poly.entity_id
_entity_poly.type
_entity_poly.pdbx_seq_one_letter_code
_entity_poly.pdbx_strand_id
1 'polypeptide(L)'
;MQELDELDKQEQASNKEELQPKREKIQQGLEKLKERTIKYDSLQQQLNNTTDKQISSTDPDSRSIIIVKNIVEVAYNVQNVVDDKHNLIVQTQATNSNDGKALHKAAMQAKQNLQLQKEDALMALADKGYHTGAELKACQQDKIITHVAYKEQPGVKHIANEFLAESFCYDKQADTYTCPAGAVLTSLGTWHNKKAKLEKPVTVLKLTERMPAKIAH
;
A
#
# COMPACT_ATOMS: atom_id res chain seq x y z
N MET A 1 -74.30 -6.65 27.59
CA MET A 1 -73.86 -6.32 26.22
C MET A 1 -73.02 -5.05 26.18
N GLN A 2 -73.42 -3.94 26.82
CA GLN A 2 -72.61 -2.71 26.84
C GLN A 2 -71.24 -2.84 27.53
N GLU A 3 -71.13 -3.62 28.61
CA GLU A 3 -69.85 -3.85 29.32
C GLU A 3 -68.81 -4.61 28.49
N LEU A 4 -69.26 -5.56 27.66
CA LEU A 4 -68.39 -6.31 26.75
C LEU A 4 -67.89 -5.41 25.62
N ASP A 5 -68.75 -4.54 25.09
CA ASP A 5 -68.37 -3.57 24.06
C ASP A 5 -67.41 -2.48 24.58
N GLU A 6 -67.44 -2.14 25.87
CA GLU A 6 -66.49 -1.21 26.49
C GLU A 6 -65.11 -1.83 26.72
N LEU A 7 -65.07 -3.10 27.14
CA LEU A 7 -63.81 -3.85 27.30
C LEU A 7 -63.09 -4.03 25.96
N ASP A 8 -63.81 -4.37 24.89
CA ASP A 8 -63.25 -4.49 23.55
C ASP A 8 -62.69 -3.15 23.03
N LYS A 9 -63.35 -2.02 23.34
CA LYS A 9 -62.85 -0.68 22.98
C LYS A 9 -61.60 -0.30 23.77
N GLN A 10 -61.54 -0.64 25.06
CA GLN A 10 -60.35 -0.38 25.88
C GLN A 10 -59.16 -1.24 25.44
N GLU A 11 -59.39 -2.51 25.06
CA GLU A 11 -58.34 -3.41 24.58
C GLU A 11 -57.81 -3.01 23.18
N GLN A 12 -58.68 -2.48 22.31
CA GLN A 12 -58.26 -1.91 21.03
C GLN A 12 -57.53 -0.57 21.17
N ALA A 13 -57.92 0.26 22.15
CA ALA A 13 -57.27 1.52 22.43
C ALA A 13 -55.86 1.32 23.02
N SER A 14 -55.73 0.42 24.00
CA SER A 14 -54.45 0.07 24.60
C SER A 14 -53.48 -0.57 23.61
N ASN A 15 -53.95 -1.48 22.75
CA ASN A 15 -53.13 -2.01 21.66
C ASN A 15 -52.69 -0.92 20.66
N LYS A 16 -53.56 0.03 20.30
CA LYS A 16 -53.18 1.14 19.41
C LYS A 16 -52.14 2.05 20.05
N GLU A 17 -52.28 2.37 21.34
CA GLU A 17 -51.31 3.16 22.10
C GLU A 17 -49.95 2.47 22.20
N GLU A 18 -49.91 1.13 22.26
CA GLU A 18 -48.66 0.37 22.29
C GLU A 18 -48.03 0.18 20.88
N LEU A 19 -48.84 0.10 19.82
CA LEU A 19 -48.39 -0.05 18.44
C LEU A 19 -47.91 1.25 17.79
N GLN A 20 -48.46 2.41 18.16
CA GLN A 20 -48.04 3.73 17.65
C GLN A 20 -46.54 4.02 17.87
N PRO A 21 -45.99 3.93 19.10
CA PRO A 21 -44.57 4.19 19.34
C PRO A 21 -43.65 3.15 18.66
N LYS A 22 -44.13 1.90 18.47
CA LYS A 22 -43.41 0.88 17.70
C LYS A 22 -43.34 1.25 16.22
N ARG A 23 -44.44 1.73 15.62
CA ARG A 23 -44.49 2.21 14.23
C ARG A 23 -43.62 3.44 14.02
N GLU A 24 -43.63 4.38 14.95
CA GLU A 24 -42.76 5.57 14.89
C GLU A 24 -41.28 5.20 14.97
N LYS A 25 -40.88 4.29 15.87
CA LYS A 25 -39.50 3.77 15.93
C LYS A 25 -39.07 3.08 14.64
N ILE A 26 -39.96 2.30 14.01
CA ILE A 26 -39.69 1.66 12.73
C ILE A 26 -39.52 2.70 11.63
N GLN A 27 -40.39 3.71 11.57
CA GLN A 27 -40.31 4.79 10.60
C GLN A 27 -39.02 5.59 10.73
N GLN A 28 -38.64 5.97 11.96
CA GLN A 28 -37.36 6.63 12.24
C GLN A 28 -36.17 5.74 11.85
N GLY A 29 -36.27 4.42 12.07
CA GLY A 29 -35.26 3.45 11.63
C GLY A 29 -35.11 3.42 10.11
N LEU A 30 -36.22 3.42 9.37
CA LEU A 30 -36.24 3.45 7.91
C LEU A 30 -35.64 4.75 7.36
N GLU A 31 -35.96 5.89 7.95
CA GLU A 31 -35.36 7.18 7.59
C GLU A 31 -33.84 7.18 7.79
N LYS A 32 -33.37 6.74 8.97
CA LYS A 32 -31.93 6.59 9.24
C LYS A 32 -31.24 5.64 8.28
N LEU A 33 -31.90 4.57 7.85
CA LEU A 33 -31.36 3.64 6.86
C LEU A 33 -31.26 4.30 5.47
N LYS A 34 -32.28 5.04 5.04
CA LYS A 34 -32.24 5.80 3.78
C LYS A 34 -31.11 6.83 3.76
N GLU A 35 -30.96 7.60 4.84
CA GLU A 35 -29.85 8.55 5.00
C GLU A 35 -28.48 7.87 4.93
N ARG A 36 -28.33 6.71 5.59
CA ARG A 36 -27.09 5.92 5.54
C ARG A 36 -26.80 5.41 4.13
N THR A 37 -27.80 4.93 3.40
CA THR A 37 -27.63 4.48 2.01
C THR A 37 -27.10 5.62 1.14
N ILE A 38 -27.74 6.80 1.19
CA ILE A 38 -27.30 7.98 0.43
C ILE A 38 -25.86 8.36 0.80
N LYS A 39 -25.52 8.33 2.10
CA LYS A 39 -24.17 8.61 2.57
C LYS A 39 -23.15 7.62 2.01
N TYR A 40 -23.44 6.32 2.04
CA TYR A 40 -22.53 5.29 1.53
C TYR A 40 -22.38 5.33 0.02
N ASP A 41 -23.45 5.61 -0.72
CA ASP A 41 -23.39 5.79 -2.18
C ASP A 41 -22.48 6.97 -2.55
N SER A 42 -22.61 8.09 -1.83
CA SER A 42 -21.73 9.25 -2.00
C SER A 42 -20.27 8.92 -1.70
N LEU A 43 -19.99 8.23 -0.59
CA LEU A 43 -18.63 7.80 -0.25
C LEU A 43 -18.06 6.81 -1.27
N GLN A 44 -18.89 5.89 -1.79
CA GLN A 44 -18.48 4.96 -2.83
C GLN A 44 -18.09 5.67 -4.12
N GLN A 45 -18.87 6.69 -4.53
CA GLN A 45 -18.53 7.52 -5.69
C GLN A 45 -17.22 8.28 -5.48
N GLN A 46 -17.03 8.88 -4.30
CA GLN A 46 -15.76 9.52 -3.96
C GLN A 46 -14.59 8.54 -4.05
N LEU A 47 -14.75 7.33 -3.51
CA LEU A 47 -13.70 6.31 -3.52
C LEU A 47 -13.35 5.88 -4.95
N ASN A 48 -14.36 5.70 -5.80
CA ASN A 48 -14.18 5.37 -7.22
C ASN A 48 -13.48 6.47 -8.04
N ASN A 49 -13.62 7.75 -7.62
CA ASN A 49 -12.95 8.88 -8.26
C ASN A 49 -11.50 9.05 -7.83
N THR A 50 -11.07 8.31 -6.81
CA THR A 50 -9.70 8.33 -6.29
C THR A 50 -9.01 6.99 -6.56
N THR A 51 -7.69 6.96 -6.43
CA THR A 51 -6.93 5.70 -6.39
C THR A 51 -6.90 5.08 -4.99
N ASP A 52 -7.55 5.70 -4.01
CA ASP A 52 -7.53 5.28 -2.63
C ASP A 52 -8.51 4.13 -2.38
N LYS A 53 -8.15 3.24 -1.45
CA LYS A 53 -8.97 2.08 -1.07
C LYS A 53 -9.89 2.31 0.12
N GLN A 54 -9.68 3.43 0.81
CA GLN A 54 -10.36 3.76 2.05
C GLN A 54 -10.55 5.26 2.14
N ILE A 55 -11.63 5.66 2.78
CA ILE A 55 -11.94 7.05 3.12
C ILE A 55 -12.25 7.08 4.61
N SER A 56 -11.58 7.98 5.32
CA SER A 56 -11.97 8.30 6.69
C SER A 56 -13.02 9.40 6.68
N SER A 57 -14.13 9.17 7.39
CA SER A 57 -15.24 10.13 7.46
C SER A 57 -15.03 11.26 8.45
N THR A 58 -14.01 11.16 9.31
CA THR A 58 -13.69 12.16 10.35
C THR A 58 -12.53 13.05 9.94
N ASP A 59 -11.50 12.48 9.31
CA ASP A 59 -10.33 13.23 8.84
C ASP A 59 -9.82 12.64 7.51
N PRO A 60 -9.85 13.40 6.40
CA PRO A 60 -9.43 12.95 5.07
C PRO A 60 -7.99 12.46 4.94
N ASP A 61 -7.09 12.75 5.88
CA ASP A 61 -5.68 12.34 5.86
C ASP A 61 -5.40 11.13 6.78
N SER A 62 -6.34 10.81 7.69
CA SER A 62 -6.24 9.67 8.60
C SER A 62 -6.59 8.33 7.93
N ARG A 63 -5.94 7.24 8.34
CA ARG A 63 -6.09 5.94 7.67
C ARG A 63 -6.16 4.79 8.66
N SER A 64 -6.90 3.76 8.28
CA SER A 64 -6.94 2.49 9.01
C SER A 64 -5.64 1.73 8.74
N ILE A 65 -4.75 1.69 9.73
CA ILE A 65 -3.40 1.10 9.63
C ILE A 65 -3.33 -0.12 10.55
N ILE A 66 -2.79 -1.22 10.03
CA ILE A 66 -2.52 -2.43 10.82
C ILE A 66 -1.28 -2.17 11.69
N ILE A 67 -1.46 -2.07 13.01
CA ILE A 67 -0.36 -1.83 13.95
C ILE A 67 0.32 -3.17 14.30
N VAL A 68 -0.47 -4.17 14.69
CA VAL A 68 0.03 -5.52 15.03
C VAL A 68 -0.98 -6.58 14.60
N LYS A 69 -0.58 -7.45 13.66
CA LYS A 69 -1.39 -8.58 13.16
C LYS A 69 -2.78 -8.16 12.68
N ASN A 70 -3.78 -8.27 13.55
CA ASN A 70 -5.19 -7.98 13.27
C ASN A 70 -5.69 -6.73 14.01
N ILE A 71 -4.82 -6.03 14.74
CA ILE A 71 -5.15 -4.77 15.41
C ILE A 71 -4.98 -3.65 14.38
N VAL A 72 -6.07 -2.91 14.18
CA VAL A 72 -6.14 -1.82 13.22
C VAL A 72 -6.53 -0.55 13.96
N GLU A 73 -5.79 0.52 13.74
CA GLU A 73 -6.05 1.84 14.32
C GLU A 73 -6.16 2.91 13.24
N VAL A 74 -6.94 3.95 13.52
CA VAL A 74 -7.01 5.13 12.65
C VAL A 74 -5.88 6.07 13.03
N ALA A 75 -4.86 6.17 12.18
CA ALA A 75 -3.65 6.92 12.44
C ALA A 75 -3.11 7.59 11.17
N TYR A 76 -2.10 8.45 11.36
CA TYR A 76 -1.34 9.07 10.26
C TYR A 76 -0.05 8.29 10.05
N ASN A 77 0.25 7.91 8.80
CA ASN A 77 1.58 7.41 8.46
C ASN A 77 2.49 8.58 8.09
N VAL A 78 3.17 9.16 9.09
CA VAL A 78 4.02 10.34 8.92
C VAL A 78 5.46 9.93 8.61
N GLN A 79 6.01 10.53 7.57
CA GLN A 79 7.40 10.41 7.16
C GLN A 79 8.12 11.73 7.45
N ASN A 80 9.22 11.67 8.20
CA ASN A 80 10.00 12.84 8.58
C ASN A 80 11.42 12.76 8.02
N VAL A 81 11.93 13.91 7.58
CA VAL A 81 13.33 14.09 7.20
C VAL A 81 13.92 15.14 8.13
N VAL A 82 15.07 14.81 8.72
CA VAL A 82 15.81 15.67 9.64
C VAL A 82 17.18 16.00 9.08
N ASP A 83 17.71 17.17 9.40
CA ASP A 83 19.10 17.49 9.09
C ASP A 83 20.05 16.80 10.09
N ASP A 84 21.26 16.50 9.63
CA ASP A 84 22.28 15.81 10.43
C ASP A 84 22.95 16.74 11.44
N LYS A 85 23.10 18.02 11.08
CA LYS A 85 23.87 19.00 11.83
C LYS A 85 23.13 19.53 13.05
N HIS A 86 21.82 19.79 12.93
CA HIS A 86 21.03 20.43 13.97
C HIS A 86 19.82 19.62 14.45
N ASN A 87 19.54 18.45 13.85
CA ASN A 87 18.37 17.60 14.12
C ASN A 87 17.03 18.33 13.96
N LEU A 88 17.00 19.34 13.09
CA LEU A 88 15.82 20.08 12.67
C LEU A 88 15.05 19.30 11.63
N ILE A 89 13.73 19.34 11.73
CA ILE A 89 12.84 18.74 10.74
C ILE A 89 12.88 19.59 9.48
N VAL A 90 13.43 19.03 8.41
CA VAL A 90 13.51 19.63 7.08
C VAL A 90 12.21 19.42 6.30
N GLN A 91 11.60 18.24 6.47
CA GLN A 91 10.35 17.89 5.80
C GLN A 91 9.52 16.93 6.65
N THR A 92 8.20 17.11 6.62
CA THR A 92 7.23 16.16 7.16
C THR A 92 6.14 15.91 6.12
N GLN A 93 5.72 14.65 5.99
CA GLN A 93 4.64 14.28 5.10
C GLN A 93 3.83 13.13 5.68
N ALA A 94 2.53 13.35 5.87
CA ALA A 94 1.58 12.26 6.02
C ALA A 94 1.37 11.57 4.67
N THR A 95 1.52 10.26 4.63
CA THR A 95 1.35 9.44 3.43
C THR A 95 0.24 8.41 3.62
N ASN A 96 -0.47 8.08 2.54
CA ASN A 96 -1.46 6.98 2.52
C ASN A 96 -0.89 5.70 1.89
N SER A 97 0.44 5.61 1.77
CA SER A 97 1.13 4.48 1.16
C SER A 97 2.10 3.85 2.15
N ASN A 98 2.53 2.63 1.86
CA ASN A 98 3.59 2.00 2.61
C ASN A 98 4.94 2.72 2.39
N ASP A 99 5.82 2.64 3.38
CA ASP A 99 7.12 3.35 3.41
C ASP A 99 8.04 2.95 2.25
N GLY A 100 7.80 1.78 1.65
CA GLY A 100 8.55 1.26 0.51
C GLY A 100 8.49 2.13 -0.75
N LYS A 101 7.69 3.20 -0.78
CA LYS A 101 7.63 4.19 -1.88
C LYS A 101 7.79 5.64 -1.41
N ALA A 102 8.30 5.85 -0.21
CA ALA A 102 8.35 7.18 0.39
C ALA A 102 9.74 7.85 0.27
N LEU A 103 10.81 7.07 0.05
CA LEU A 103 12.20 7.55 0.15
C LEU A 103 12.51 8.66 -0.85
N HIS A 104 12.29 8.41 -2.15
CA HIS A 104 12.70 9.34 -3.20
C HIS A 104 11.95 10.66 -3.09
N LYS A 105 10.63 10.57 -2.87
CA LYS A 105 9.77 11.74 -2.71
C LYS A 105 10.20 12.60 -1.52
N ALA A 106 10.44 11.98 -0.36
CA ALA A 106 10.86 12.70 0.84
C ALA A 106 12.23 13.37 0.65
N ALA A 107 13.20 12.68 0.05
CA ALA A 107 14.52 13.24 -0.24
C ALA A 107 14.47 14.40 -1.25
N MET A 108 13.65 14.30 -2.28
CA MET A 108 13.44 15.39 -3.24
C MET A 108 12.81 16.63 -2.60
N GLN A 109 11.80 16.43 -1.75
CA GLN A 109 11.20 17.53 -0.99
C GLN A 109 12.21 18.16 -0.02
N ALA A 110 13.07 17.35 0.61
CA ALA A 110 14.15 17.87 1.44
C ALA A 110 15.16 18.71 0.64
N LYS A 111 15.56 18.28 -0.57
CA LYS A 111 16.41 19.11 -1.46
C LYS A 111 15.75 20.46 -1.75
N GLN A 112 14.46 20.46 -2.06
CA GLN A 112 13.71 21.70 -2.33
C GLN A 112 13.66 22.63 -1.11
N ASN A 113 13.33 22.10 0.07
CA ASN A 113 13.24 22.88 1.30
C ASN A 113 14.61 23.45 1.73
N LEU A 114 15.68 22.70 1.50
CA LEU A 114 17.06 23.13 1.72
C LEU A 114 17.60 24.04 0.60
N GLN A 115 16.79 24.34 -0.42
CA GLN A 115 17.15 25.18 -1.58
C GLN A 115 18.37 24.64 -2.36
N LEU A 116 18.58 23.33 -2.30
CA LEU A 116 19.61 22.64 -3.07
C LEU A 116 19.20 22.59 -4.54
N GLN A 117 20.17 22.84 -5.42
CA GLN A 117 19.97 22.71 -6.86
C GLN A 117 19.87 21.23 -7.24
N LYS A 118 19.44 20.99 -8.48
CA LYS A 118 19.27 19.61 -8.97
C LYS A 118 20.60 18.86 -8.97
N GLU A 119 21.68 19.57 -9.25
CA GLU A 119 23.06 19.09 -9.38
C GLU A 119 23.71 18.79 -8.03
N ASP A 120 23.20 19.40 -6.94
CA ASP A 120 23.76 19.22 -5.60
C ASP A 120 23.53 17.80 -5.09
N ALA A 121 24.56 17.22 -4.49
CA ALA A 121 24.45 15.91 -3.87
C ALA A 121 23.76 16.02 -2.50
N LEU A 122 22.78 15.16 -2.25
CA LEU A 122 22.19 14.98 -0.93
C LEU A 122 22.52 13.56 -0.45
N MET A 123 23.03 13.43 0.77
CA MET A 123 23.19 12.13 1.42
C MET A 123 21.96 11.84 2.28
N ALA A 124 21.32 10.69 2.05
CA ALA A 124 20.12 10.27 2.76
C ALA A 124 20.40 8.94 3.50
N LEU A 125 20.22 8.96 4.82
CA LEU A 125 20.24 7.77 5.67
C LEU A 125 18.78 7.36 5.96
N ALA A 126 18.44 6.11 5.68
CA ALA A 126 17.08 5.60 5.94
C ALA A 126 17.08 4.13 6.42
N ASP A 127 16.00 3.75 7.09
CA ASP A 127 15.82 2.40 7.63
C ASP A 127 15.56 1.34 6.52
N LYS A 128 15.72 0.06 6.87
CA LYS A 128 15.47 -1.13 6.04
C LYS A 128 14.10 -1.15 5.37
N GLY A 129 13.10 -0.47 5.95
CA GLY A 129 11.77 -0.29 5.35
C GLY A 129 11.78 0.42 3.98
N TYR A 130 12.80 1.25 3.74
CA TYR A 130 12.97 2.04 2.51
C TYR A 130 13.82 1.35 1.44
N HIS A 131 14.20 0.08 1.66
CA HIS A 131 15.01 -0.69 0.72
C HIS A 131 14.18 -1.20 -0.47
N THR A 132 13.77 -0.27 -1.34
CA THR A 132 13.06 -0.55 -2.59
C THR A 132 13.92 -0.14 -3.78
N GLY A 133 14.29 -1.12 -4.64
CA GLY A 133 15.22 -0.86 -5.75
C GLY A 133 14.78 0.26 -6.71
N ALA A 134 13.47 0.41 -6.97
CA ALA A 134 12.96 1.49 -7.81
C ALA A 134 13.17 2.88 -7.18
N GLU A 135 12.96 3.00 -5.86
CA GLU A 135 13.19 4.25 -5.11
C GLU A 135 14.68 4.59 -5.05
N LEU A 136 15.53 3.60 -4.76
CA LEU A 136 16.99 3.78 -4.71
C LEU A 136 17.55 4.22 -6.07
N LYS A 137 17.04 3.63 -7.16
CA LYS A 137 17.41 4.03 -8.52
C LYS A 137 16.99 5.47 -8.83
N ALA A 138 15.76 5.85 -8.46
CA ALA A 138 15.27 7.22 -8.64
C ALA A 138 16.12 8.22 -7.84
N CYS A 139 16.47 7.89 -6.59
CA CYS A 139 17.39 8.68 -5.77
C CYS A 139 18.75 8.87 -6.46
N GLN A 140 19.33 7.78 -6.96
CA GLN A 140 20.62 7.84 -7.66
C GLN A 140 20.57 8.73 -8.92
N GLN A 141 19.46 8.69 -9.67
CA GLN A 141 19.26 9.52 -10.86
C GLN A 141 19.21 11.01 -10.52
N ASP A 142 18.66 11.37 -9.35
CA ASP A 142 18.54 12.74 -8.86
C ASP A 142 19.67 13.17 -7.90
N LYS A 143 20.82 12.49 -7.98
CA LYS A 143 22.04 12.79 -7.21
C LYS A 143 21.85 12.68 -5.68
N ILE A 144 20.95 11.79 -5.25
CA ILE A 144 20.76 11.46 -3.85
C ILE A 144 21.54 10.17 -3.55
N ILE A 145 22.57 10.28 -2.71
CA ILE A 145 23.39 9.17 -2.24
C ILE A 145 22.65 8.53 -1.07
N THR A 146 22.27 7.26 -1.21
CA THR A 146 21.44 6.57 -0.20
C THR A 146 22.25 5.57 0.60
N HIS A 147 22.13 5.67 1.93
CA HIS A 147 22.60 4.66 2.87
C HIS A 147 21.36 4.01 3.49
N VAL A 148 20.95 2.86 2.95
CA VAL A 148 19.75 2.13 3.38
C VAL A 148 20.13 0.70 3.71
N ALA A 149 19.74 0.23 4.90
CA ALA A 149 20.01 -1.14 5.32
C ALA A 149 19.32 -2.15 4.38
N TYR A 150 20.03 -3.22 4.03
CA TYR A 150 19.51 -4.27 3.16
C TYR A 150 18.34 -5.00 3.80
N LYS A 151 17.25 -5.15 3.03
CA LYS A 151 16.11 -5.97 3.45
C LYS A 151 16.31 -7.42 3.03
N GLU A 152 16.81 -8.24 3.96
CA GLU A 152 16.86 -9.69 3.83
C GLU A 152 15.53 -10.24 3.26
N GLN A 153 15.63 -10.95 2.15
CA GLN A 153 14.51 -11.66 1.56
C GLN A 153 14.21 -12.87 2.47
N PRO A 154 12.94 -13.14 2.83
CA PRO A 154 12.59 -14.39 3.48
C PRO A 154 13.06 -15.54 2.58
N GLY A 155 13.84 -16.47 3.14
CA GLY A 155 14.31 -17.64 2.40
C GLY A 155 13.15 -18.32 1.68
N VAL A 156 13.28 -18.51 0.37
CA VAL A 156 12.28 -19.23 -0.39
C VAL A 156 12.45 -20.70 -0.04
N LYS A 157 11.49 -21.29 0.69
CA LYS A 157 11.53 -22.69 1.16
C LYS A 157 11.77 -23.75 0.06
N HIS A 158 11.68 -23.36 -1.21
CA HIS A 158 11.78 -24.22 -2.39
C HIS A 158 12.99 -23.92 -3.28
N ILE A 159 13.87 -23.00 -2.91
CA ILE A 159 15.11 -22.72 -3.65
C ILE A 159 16.27 -23.15 -2.75
N ALA A 160 17.14 -24.03 -3.26
CA ALA A 160 18.37 -24.36 -2.56
C ALA A 160 19.17 -23.07 -2.33
N ASN A 161 19.73 -22.87 -1.13
CA ASN A 161 20.45 -21.63 -0.77
C ASN A 161 21.55 -21.26 -1.79
N GLU A 162 22.11 -22.25 -2.49
CA GLU A 162 23.08 -22.06 -3.55
C GLU A 162 22.55 -21.23 -4.73
N PHE A 163 21.26 -21.34 -5.07
CA PHE A 163 20.62 -20.65 -6.21
C PHE A 163 19.83 -19.39 -5.80
N LEU A 164 20.22 -18.75 -4.71
CA LEU A 164 19.73 -17.40 -4.38
C LEU A 164 20.24 -16.39 -5.41
N ALA A 165 19.50 -15.28 -5.60
CA ALA A 165 19.84 -14.24 -6.59
C ALA A 165 21.26 -13.66 -6.38
N GLU A 166 21.72 -13.64 -5.13
CA GLU A 166 23.05 -13.17 -4.72
C GLU A 166 24.19 -14.04 -5.28
N SER A 167 23.91 -15.31 -5.56
CA SER A 167 24.86 -16.26 -6.11
C SER A 167 25.00 -16.18 -7.64
N PHE A 168 24.25 -15.28 -8.30
CA PHE A 168 24.33 -15.05 -9.74
C PHE A 168 25.25 -13.87 -10.03
N CYS A 169 26.22 -14.08 -10.92
CA CYS A 169 27.15 -13.03 -11.35
C CYS A 169 26.63 -12.36 -12.64
N TYR A 170 26.48 -11.04 -12.64
CA TYR A 170 26.05 -10.28 -13.82
C TYR A 170 27.24 -9.76 -14.63
N ASP A 171 27.31 -10.11 -15.92
CA ASP A 171 28.25 -9.54 -16.88
C ASP A 171 27.57 -8.40 -17.66
N LYS A 172 28.05 -7.18 -17.42
CA LYS A 172 27.53 -5.97 -18.05
C LYS A 172 27.86 -5.85 -19.55
N GLN A 173 28.96 -6.45 -20.01
CA GLN A 173 29.35 -6.36 -21.43
C GLN A 173 28.49 -7.29 -22.29
N ALA A 174 28.23 -8.50 -21.80
CA ALA A 174 27.43 -9.50 -22.50
C ALA A 174 25.91 -9.41 -22.20
N ASP A 175 25.51 -8.63 -21.19
CA ASP A 175 24.15 -8.60 -20.63
C ASP A 175 23.65 -10.01 -20.23
N THR A 176 24.51 -10.76 -19.54
CA THR A 176 24.25 -12.14 -19.12
C THR A 176 24.38 -12.33 -17.62
N TYR A 177 23.74 -13.37 -17.11
CA TYR A 177 23.91 -13.83 -15.73
C TYR A 177 24.54 -15.22 -15.73
N THR A 178 25.60 -15.41 -14.95
CA THR A 178 26.18 -16.73 -14.69
C THR A 178 25.61 -17.28 -13.40
N CYS A 179 24.95 -18.43 -13.46
CA CYS A 179 24.41 -19.09 -12.29
C CYS A 179 25.52 -19.83 -11.49
N PRO A 180 25.25 -20.24 -10.24
CA PRO A 180 26.21 -20.97 -9.39
C PRO A 180 26.73 -22.28 -10.00
N ALA A 181 25.94 -22.92 -10.85
CA ALA A 181 26.32 -24.12 -11.59
C ALA A 181 27.15 -23.83 -12.85
N GLY A 182 27.52 -22.57 -13.09
CA GLY A 182 28.34 -22.12 -14.22
C GLY A 182 27.59 -21.92 -15.54
N ALA A 183 26.27 -22.11 -15.58
CA ALA A 183 25.48 -21.87 -16.78
C ALA A 183 25.28 -20.38 -17.04
N VAL A 184 25.51 -19.95 -18.29
CA VAL A 184 25.28 -18.58 -18.74
C VAL A 184 23.83 -18.42 -19.20
N LEU A 185 23.15 -17.47 -18.58
CA LEU A 185 21.76 -17.17 -18.81
C LEU A 185 21.61 -15.85 -19.56
N THR A 186 20.71 -15.86 -20.54
CA THR A 186 20.36 -14.68 -21.34
C THR A 186 18.90 -14.33 -21.12
N SER A 187 18.58 -13.04 -21.25
CA SER A 187 17.19 -12.58 -21.27
C SER A 187 16.50 -13.08 -22.55
N LEU A 188 15.29 -13.63 -22.42
CA LEU A 188 14.43 -13.95 -23.56
C LEU A 188 13.77 -12.70 -24.19
N GLY A 189 14.04 -11.50 -23.65
CA GLY A 189 13.42 -10.23 -24.09
C GLY A 189 11.91 -10.13 -23.81
N THR A 190 11.31 -11.19 -23.28
CA THR A 190 9.89 -11.27 -22.96
C THR A 190 9.65 -10.83 -21.52
N TRP A 191 8.89 -9.75 -21.38
CA TRP A 191 8.55 -9.16 -20.10
C TRP A 191 7.39 -9.93 -19.47
N HIS A 192 7.63 -10.57 -18.33
CA HIS A 192 6.57 -11.23 -17.57
C HIS A 192 6.06 -10.32 -16.45
N ASN A 193 4.78 -9.96 -16.56
CA ASN A 193 4.06 -9.24 -15.51
C ASN A 193 3.58 -10.25 -14.46
N LYS A 194 4.29 -10.35 -13.34
CA LYS A 194 3.80 -11.14 -12.21
C LYS A 194 2.65 -10.37 -11.56
N LYS A 195 1.43 -10.93 -11.58
CA LYS A 195 0.31 -10.42 -10.75
C LYS A 195 0.63 -10.72 -9.28
N ALA A 196 1.41 -9.87 -8.64
CA ALA A 196 1.48 -9.85 -7.19
C ALA A 196 0.18 -9.25 -6.63
N LYS A 197 -0.20 -9.59 -5.39
CA LYS A 197 -1.26 -8.88 -4.62
C LYS A 197 -0.94 -7.39 -4.36
N LEU A 198 0.17 -6.89 -4.90
CA LEU A 198 0.59 -5.49 -4.93
C LEU A 198 0.17 -4.90 -6.28
N GLU A 199 -0.49 -3.75 -6.26
CA GLU A 199 -1.15 -3.10 -7.41
C GLU A 199 -0.24 -2.62 -8.56
N LYS A 200 1.01 -3.07 -8.64
CA LYS A 200 1.82 -2.93 -9.85
C LYS A 200 2.54 -4.23 -10.16
N PRO A 201 2.60 -4.63 -11.45
CA PRO A 201 3.32 -5.84 -11.84
C PRO A 201 4.78 -5.71 -11.42
N VAL A 202 5.26 -6.70 -10.67
CA VAL A 202 6.70 -6.87 -10.50
C VAL A 202 7.20 -7.51 -11.77
N THR A 203 8.03 -6.77 -12.50
CA THR A 203 8.67 -7.24 -13.72
C THR A 203 9.77 -8.23 -13.34
N VAL A 204 9.59 -9.49 -13.69
CA VAL A 204 10.60 -10.53 -13.45
C VAL A 204 11.07 -11.03 -14.80
N LEU A 205 12.36 -10.85 -15.07
CA LEU A 205 13.03 -11.44 -16.23
C LEU A 205 13.21 -12.92 -15.98
N LYS A 206 12.67 -13.76 -16.87
CA LYS A 206 12.86 -15.20 -16.82
C LYS A 206 14.13 -15.51 -17.60
N LEU A 207 15.15 -15.96 -16.88
CA LEU A 207 16.44 -16.36 -17.41
C LEU A 207 16.38 -17.84 -17.82
N THR A 208 16.91 -18.17 -19.01
CA THR A 208 16.99 -19.57 -19.49
C THR A 208 18.40 -19.93 -19.91
N GLU A 209 18.78 -21.18 -19.71
CA GLU A 209 20.02 -21.76 -20.23
C GLU A 209 19.93 -21.88 -21.77
N ARG A 210 20.97 -21.43 -22.48
CA ARG A 210 21.15 -21.80 -23.89
C ARG A 210 21.61 -23.26 -23.93
N MET A 211 20.70 -24.20 -24.16
CA MET A 211 21.10 -25.50 -24.70
C MET A 211 21.54 -25.31 -26.16
N PRO A 212 22.78 -25.67 -26.56
CA PRO A 212 23.16 -25.65 -27.96
C PRO A 212 22.28 -26.63 -28.73
N ALA A 213 21.66 -26.16 -29.81
CA ALA A 213 20.88 -27.00 -30.71
C ALA A 213 21.76 -28.15 -31.22
N LYS A 214 21.43 -29.38 -30.81
CA LYS A 214 22.00 -30.58 -31.42
C LYS A 214 21.50 -30.65 -32.86
N ILE A 215 22.38 -30.36 -33.81
CA ILE A 215 22.18 -30.80 -35.20
C ILE A 215 22.44 -32.30 -35.18
N ALA A 216 21.38 -33.07 -35.41
CA ALA A 216 21.48 -34.49 -35.66
C ALA A 216 22.08 -34.69 -37.07
N HIS A 217 23.14 -35.49 -37.13
CA HIS A 217 23.53 -36.25 -38.31
C HIS A 217 23.49 -37.73 -37.94
#